data_AF-A0A533BCE8-F1
#
_entry.id   AF-A0A533BCE8-F1
#
_cell.length_a   1.000
_cell.length_b   1.000
_cell.length_c   1.000
_cell.angle_alpha   90.00
_cell.angle_beta   90.00
_cell.angle_gamma   90.00
#
_symmetry.space_group_name_H-M   'P 1'
#
loop_
_entity.id
_entity.type
_entity.pdbx_description
1 polymer ?
#
loop_
_entity_poly.entity_id
_entity_poly.type
_entity_poly.pdbx_seq_one_letter_code
_entity_poly.pdbx_strand_id
1 'polypeptide(L)'
;MFMYLLVPPIVIGLPASGFGQFIDKGDYVVVKKGTTLCSNIKMEQAKRAFDPEKVFWRVTSNVRANGTQTVAAIEYETMYDRKSGETTIKERRYDEDYAVFFKRAPEYKGMLLMISPQDGRVEATVEICSRKK
;
A
#
# COMPACT_ATOMS: atom_id res chain seq x y z
N MET A 1 -39.65 -23.26 36.49
CA MET A 1 -39.74 -21.99 35.74
C MET A 1 -38.35 -21.66 35.20
N PHE A 2 -37.99 -22.19 34.03
CA PHE A 2 -36.66 -22.00 33.42
C PHE A 2 -36.69 -20.73 32.55
N MET A 3 -36.11 -19.63 33.03
CA MET A 3 -35.87 -18.44 32.20
C MET A 3 -34.66 -18.70 31.31
N TYR A 4 -34.90 -19.08 30.07
CA TYR A 4 -33.89 -19.04 29.01
C TYR A 4 -33.70 -17.58 28.58
N LEU A 5 -32.62 -16.96 29.08
CA LEU A 5 -32.15 -15.67 28.59
C LEU A 5 -31.47 -15.90 27.23
N LEU A 6 -32.24 -15.80 26.15
CA LEU A 6 -31.72 -15.78 24.78
C LEU A 6 -31.05 -14.43 24.52
N VAL A 7 -29.73 -14.38 24.69
CA VAL A 7 -28.90 -13.27 24.17
C VAL A 7 -28.61 -13.58 22.70
N PRO A 8 -29.09 -12.79 21.73
CA PRO A 8 -28.67 -12.99 20.34
C PRO A 8 -27.18 -12.61 20.21
N PRO A 9 -26.36 -13.43 19.54
CA PRO A 9 -25.01 -13.00 19.17
C PRO A 9 -25.15 -11.84 18.19
N ILE A 10 -24.79 -10.64 18.62
CA ILE A 10 -24.57 -9.51 17.71
C ILE A 10 -23.38 -9.90 16.85
N VAL A 11 -23.66 -10.49 15.68
CA VAL A 11 -22.69 -10.63 14.61
C VAL A 11 -22.39 -9.21 14.15
N ILE A 12 -21.37 -8.60 14.75
CA ILE A 12 -20.76 -7.37 14.23
C ILE A 12 -20.14 -7.76 12.89
N GLY A 13 -20.94 -7.66 11.83
CA GLY A 13 -20.49 -7.74 10.46
C GLY A 13 -19.59 -6.55 10.15
N LEU A 14 -18.34 -6.63 10.60
CA LEU A 14 -17.27 -5.83 10.00
C LEU A 14 -17.21 -6.23 8.52
N PRO A 15 -17.27 -5.27 7.57
CA PRO A 15 -17.10 -5.59 6.17
C PRO A 15 -15.70 -6.19 5.98
N ALA A 16 -15.66 -7.50 5.78
CA ALA A 16 -14.46 -8.35 5.79
C ALA A 16 -13.52 -8.14 4.58
N SER A 17 -13.66 -7.05 3.84
CA SER A 17 -13.10 -6.95 2.48
C SER A 17 -12.23 -5.71 2.22
N GLY A 18 -11.91 -4.91 3.26
CA GLY A 18 -11.03 -3.73 3.13
C GLY A 18 -9.75 -3.73 3.98
N PHE A 19 -9.67 -4.55 5.03
CA PHE A 19 -8.67 -4.40 6.09
C PHE A 19 -7.57 -5.49 6.15
N GLY A 20 -7.55 -6.44 5.21
CA GLY A 20 -6.64 -7.59 5.27
C GLY A 20 -5.25 -7.40 4.64
N GLN A 21 -4.90 -6.20 4.20
CA GLN A 21 -3.69 -5.98 3.40
C GLN A 21 -2.49 -5.44 4.20
N PHE A 22 -2.71 -5.05 5.46
CA PHE A 22 -1.65 -4.71 6.39
C PHE A 22 -2.03 -5.01 7.84
N ILE A 23 -1.03 -5.25 8.69
CA ILE A 23 -1.15 -5.51 10.14
C ILE A 23 -0.40 -4.42 10.88
N ASP A 24 -1.09 -3.74 11.79
CA ASP A 24 -0.46 -2.77 12.66
C ASP A 24 0.21 -3.46 13.86
N LYS A 25 1.48 -3.19 14.08
CA LYS A 25 2.27 -3.70 15.22
C LYS A 25 2.54 -2.62 16.28
N GLY A 26 1.92 -1.45 16.17
CA GLY A 26 2.15 -0.29 17.04
C GLY A 26 3.32 0.56 16.53
N ASP A 27 4.53 0.03 16.61
CA ASP A 27 5.75 0.75 16.22
C ASP A 27 5.93 0.84 14.70
N TYR A 28 5.40 -0.14 13.98
CA TYR A 28 5.44 -0.23 12.52
C TYR A 28 4.22 -0.99 11.98
N VAL A 29 4.03 -0.90 10.67
CA VAL A 29 2.99 -1.58 9.93
C VAL A 29 3.62 -2.66 9.05
N VAL A 30 3.01 -3.84 9.03
CA VAL A 30 3.39 -4.93 8.12
C VAL A 30 2.43 -4.95 6.95
N VAL A 31 2.91 -4.67 5.75
CA VAL A 31 2.13 -4.76 4.52
C VAL A 31 2.34 -6.14 3.88
N LYS A 32 1.30 -6.76 3.34
CA LYS A 32 1.43 -8.07 2.69
C LYS A 32 2.36 -7.98 1.46
N LYS A 33 3.26 -8.96 1.30
CA LYS A 33 4.06 -9.10 0.07
C LYS A 33 3.15 -9.20 -1.16
N GLY A 34 3.50 -8.46 -2.20
CA GLY A 34 2.76 -8.37 -3.46
C GLY A 34 1.68 -7.29 -3.50
N THR A 35 1.40 -6.63 -2.38
CA THR A 35 0.49 -5.48 -2.32
C THR A 35 1.07 -4.32 -3.12
N THR A 36 0.23 -3.71 -3.95
CA THR A 36 0.52 -2.47 -4.67
C THR A 36 0.03 -1.29 -3.85
N LEU A 37 0.86 -0.27 -3.76
CA LEU A 37 0.69 0.96 -3.02
C LEU A 37 0.63 2.12 -4.00
N CYS A 38 -0.35 2.99 -3.82
CA CYS A 38 -0.63 4.14 -4.67
C CYS A 38 -0.17 5.37 -3.92
N SER A 39 0.47 6.31 -4.63
CA SER A 39 0.74 7.63 -4.06
C SER A 39 -0.59 8.36 -3.93
N ASN A 40 -0.78 9.10 -2.84
CA ASN A 40 -1.77 10.16 -2.85
C ASN A 40 -1.03 11.45 -3.17
N ILE A 41 -1.22 11.94 -4.40
CA ILE A 41 -0.52 13.05 -5.07
C ILE A 41 -0.54 14.37 -4.29
N LYS A 42 -1.23 14.48 -3.14
CA LYS A 42 -1.33 15.73 -2.39
C LYS A 42 -0.11 16.11 -1.52
N MET A 43 0.94 15.28 -1.42
CA MET A 43 2.15 15.66 -0.66
C MET A 43 3.43 15.21 -1.36
N GLU A 44 3.83 15.95 -2.37
CA GLU A 44 5.16 15.86 -2.96
C GLU A 44 6.19 16.66 -2.13
N GLN A 45 7.06 15.95 -1.42
CA GLN A 45 8.45 16.36 -1.22
C GLN A 45 9.43 15.18 -1.35
N ALA A 46 9.03 14.13 -2.07
CA ALA A 46 9.95 13.06 -2.45
C ALA A 46 10.90 13.60 -3.53
N LYS A 47 12.06 14.11 -3.10
CA LYS A 47 13.14 14.57 -3.97
C LYS A 47 13.57 13.43 -4.90
N ARG A 48 13.10 13.44 -6.16
CA ARG A 48 13.81 13.09 -7.41
C ARG A 48 12.79 12.84 -8.52
N ALA A 49 13.06 13.40 -9.71
CA ALA A 49 12.81 12.95 -11.10
C ALA A 49 11.59 12.09 -11.49
N PHE A 50 10.64 11.83 -10.61
CA PHE A 50 9.52 10.91 -10.82
C PHE A 50 8.22 11.71 -10.89
N ASP A 51 7.41 11.45 -11.92
CA ASP A 51 6.04 11.97 -11.99
C ASP A 51 5.22 11.28 -10.88
N PRO A 52 4.88 11.99 -9.80
CA PRO A 52 4.24 11.41 -8.61
C PRO A 52 2.89 10.77 -8.93
N GLU A 53 2.24 11.20 -10.02
CA GLU A 53 0.93 10.73 -10.42
C GLU A 53 0.96 9.33 -11.06
N LYS A 54 2.15 8.89 -11.49
CA LYS A 54 2.33 7.64 -12.25
C LYS A 54 3.18 6.60 -11.54
N VAL A 55 3.76 6.94 -10.38
CA VAL A 55 4.55 6.00 -9.60
C VAL A 55 3.69 5.29 -8.56
N PHE A 56 3.72 3.97 -8.64
CA PHE A 56 3.17 3.05 -7.67
C PHE A 56 4.34 2.30 -7.01
N TRP A 57 4.10 1.71 -5.86
CA TRP A 57 5.09 0.84 -5.21
C TRP A 57 4.53 -0.55 -5.01
N ARG A 58 5.37 -1.56 -5.16
CA ARG A 58 5.02 -2.95 -4.88
C ARG A 58 5.86 -3.48 -3.74
N VAL A 59 5.22 -4.05 -2.73
CA VAL A 59 5.94 -4.71 -1.64
C VAL A 59 6.53 -6.02 -2.14
N THR A 60 7.86 -6.13 -2.22
CA THR A 60 8.56 -7.30 -2.79
C THR A 60 9.02 -8.31 -1.74
N SER A 61 9.06 -7.92 -0.46
CA SER A 61 9.48 -8.80 0.64
C SER A 61 8.46 -8.91 1.78
N ASN A 62 8.56 -10.01 2.51
CA ASN A 62 8.00 -10.10 3.85
C ASN A 62 8.75 -9.14 4.79
N VAL A 63 8.16 -8.88 5.97
CA VAL A 63 8.83 -8.10 7.02
C VAL A 63 10.09 -8.81 7.51
N ARG A 64 11.17 -8.05 7.65
CA ARG A 64 12.44 -8.51 8.20
C ARG A 64 12.44 -8.40 9.74
N ALA A 65 13.40 -9.03 10.40
CA ALA A 65 13.51 -9.00 11.87
C ALA A 65 13.61 -7.56 12.45
N ASN A 66 14.17 -6.63 11.67
CA ASN A 66 14.28 -5.22 12.05
C ASN A 66 13.02 -4.38 11.73
N GLY A 67 11.91 -4.99 11.28
CA GLY A 67 10.66 -4.29 10.97
C GLY A 67 10.60 -3.68 9.56
N THR A 68 11.68 -3.71 8.77
CA THR A 68 11.70 -3.18 7.41
C THR A 68 11.08 -4.13 6.38
N GLN A 69 10.61 -3.55 5.28
CA GLN A 69 10.12 -4.26 4.09
C GLN A 69 10.71 -3.67 2.83
N THR A 70 10.85 -4.50 1.80
CA THR A 70 11.41 -4.08 0.52
C THR A 70 10.27 -3.68 -0.41
N VAL A 71 10.45 -2.55 -1.10
CA VAL A 71 9.53 -2.06 -2.13
C VAL A 71 10.25 -1.89 -3.46
N ALA A 72 9.51 -2.06 -4.55
CA ALA A 72 9.91 -1.70 -5.90
C ALA A 72 9.01 -0.57 -6.40
N ALA A 73 9.59 0.48 -6.98
CA ALA A 73 8.81 1.45 -7.74
C ALA A 73 8.38 0.85 -9.09
N ILE A 74 7.13 1.09 -9.48
CA ILE A 74 6.56 0.65 -10.75
C ILE A 74 5.77 1.81 -11.40
N GLU A 75 5.76 1.84 -12.72
CA GLU A 75 4.98 2.77 -13.53
C GLU A 75 4.08 1.97 -14.48
N TYR A 76 2.83 2.42 -14.64
CA TYR A 76 1.90 1.82 -15.59
C TYR A 76 1.80 2.70 -16.83
N GLU A 77 2.28 2.19 -17.97
CA GLU A 77 2.18 2.87 -19.26
C GLU A 77 1.01 2.29 -20.07
N THR A 78 0.14 3.16 -20.57
CA THR A 78 -0.99 2.77 -21.41
C THR A 78 -0.60 2.91 -22.87
N MET A 79 -0.51 1.80 -23.60
CA MET A 79 -0.19 1.77 -25.03
C MET A 79 -1.45 1.47 -25.85
N TYR A 80 -1.82 2.38 -26.73
CA TYR A 80 -2.90 2.19 -27.69
C TYR A 80 -2.35 1.73 -29.04
N ASP A 81 -2.74 0.54 -29.49
CA ASP A 81 -2.43 0.07 -30.84
C ASP A 81 -3.54 0.54 -31.80
N ARG A 82 -3.19 1.50 -32.66
CA ARG A 82 -4.11 2.05 -33.67
C ARG A 82 -4.55 1.02 -34.72
N LYS A 83 -3.79 -0.07 -34.94
CA LYS A 83 -4.12 -1.09 -35.94
C LYS A 83 -5.15 -2.09 -35.41
N SER A 84 -5.02 -2.51 -34.15
CA SER A 84 -5.96 -3.45 -33.52
C SER A 84 -7.11 -2.73 -32.79
N GLY A 85 -6.95 -1.44 -32.47
CA GLY A 85 -7.86 -0.70 -31.61
C GLY A 85 -7.73 -1.07 -30.13
N GLU A 86 -6.76 -1.89 -29.76
CA GLU A 86 -6.57 -2.41 -28.41
C GLU A 86 -5.74 -1.45 -27.55
N THR A 87 -6.11 -1.35 -26.27
CA THR A 87 -5.34 -0.61 -25.25
C THR A 87 -4.70 -1.62 -24.31
N THR A 88 -3.38 -1.59 -24.19
CA THR A 88 -2.62 -2.45 -23.28
C THR A 88 -2.00 -1.62 -22.17
N ILE A 89 -1.96 -2.17 -20.95
CA ILE A 89 -1.28 -1.56 -19.81
C ILE A 89 0.01 -2.34 -19.57
N LYS A 90 1.16 -1.68 -19.70
CA LYS A 90 2.47 -2.27 -19.41
C LYS A 90 2.97 -1.78 -18.06
N GLU A 91 3.38 -2.72 -17.22
CA GLU A 91 4.09 -2.43 -15.96
C GLU A 91 5.58 -2.28 -16.26
N ARG A 92 6.16 -1.12 -15.95
CA ARG A 92 7.59 -0.87 -16.00
C ARG A 92 8.12 -0.80 -14.57
N ARG A 93 9.04 -1.68 -14.22
CA ARG A 93 9.69 -1.70 -12.90
C ARG A 93 10.96 -0.86 -12.96
N TYR A 94 11.21 -0.07 -11.94
CA TYR A 94 12.52 0.57 -11.75
C TYR A 94 13.51 -0.45 -11.16
N ASP A 95 14.77 -0.39 -11.58
CA ASP A 95 15.76 -1.45 -11.30
C ASP A 95 16.12 -1.59 -9.80
N GLU A 96 15.82 -0.59 -8.97
CA GLU A 96 16.23 -0.55 -7.57
C GLU A 96 15.09 -0.85 -6.60
N ASP A 97 15.18 -2.03 -5.97
CA ASP A 97 14.46 -2.37 -4.76
C ASP A 97 15.14 -1.73 -3.55
N TYR A 98 14.36 -1.12 -2.66
CA TYR A 98 14.91 -0.54 -1.45
C TYR A 98 14.04 -0.83 -0.22
N ALA A 99 14.68 -0.79 0.96
CA ALA A 99 14.05 -1.09 2.23
C ALA A 99 13.38 0.15 2.81
N VAL A 100 12.19 -0.03 3.39
CA VAL A 100 11.40 1.01 4.06
C VAL A 100 10.78 0.49 5.35
N PHE A 101 10.51 1.39 6.27
CA PHE A 101 9.56 1.19 7.35
C PHE A 101 8.19 1.69 6.92
N PHE A 102 7.14 0.92 7.20
CA PHE A 102 5.79 1.43 7.11
C PHE A 102 5.32 1.87 8.50
N LYS A 103 4.69 3.05 8.57
CA LYS A 103 3.96 3.51 9.75
C LYS A 103 2.60 4.04 9.34
N ARG A 104 1.64 4.11 10.26
CA ARG A 104 0.39 4.83 9.96
C ARG A 104 0.69 6.32 9.77
N ALA A 105 0.04 6.93 8.79
CA ALA A 105 -0.01 8.38 8.67
C ALA A 105 -1.08 8.90 9.64
N PRO A 106 -0.73 9.56 10.76
CA PRO A 106 -1.70 9.98 11.77
C PRO A 106 -2.67 11.03 11.22
N GLU A 107 -2.20 11.87 10.30
CA GLU A 107 -2.97 12.94 9.66
C GLU A 107 -3.94 12.43 8.58
N TYR A 108 -3.77 11.18 8.14
CA TYR A 108 -4.46 10.64 6.98
C TYR A 108 -4.99 9.23 7.21
N LYS A 109 -6.30 9.15 7.47
CA LYS A 109 -6.97 7.88 7.76
C LYS A 109 -6.80 6.89 6.60
N GLY A 110 -6.19 5.74 6.89
CA GLY A 110 -5.99 4.66 5.93
C GLY A 110 -4.71 4.75 5.10
N MET A 111 -3.89 5.79 5.30
CA MET A 111 -2.61 5.95 4.62
C MET A 111 -1.43 5.49 5.50
N LEU A 112 -0.35 5.12 4.83
CA LEU A 112 0.91 4.67 5.39
C LEU A 112 2.03 5.62 5.00
N LEU A 113 2.93 5.89 5.92
CA LEU A 113 4.20 6.55 5.65
C LEU A 113 5.23 5.49 5.27
N MET A 114 5.88 5.68 4.14
CA MET A 114 7.12 4.99 3.76
C MET A 114 8.28 5.79 4.30
N ILE A 115 9.05 5.20 5.22
CA ILE A 115 10.13 5.86 5.92
C ILE A 115 11.45 5.17 5.60
N SER A 116 12.45 5.95 5.16
CA SER A 116 13.80 5.48 4.90
C SER A 116 14.44 4.96 6.20
N PRO A 117 15.00 3.74 6.21
CA PRO A 117 15.69 3.19 7.37
C PRO A 117 17.07 3.82 7.59
N GLN A 118 17.60 4.57 6.62
CA GLN A 118 18.94 5.15 6.69
C GLN A 118 18.96 6.46 7.50
N ASP A 119 17.97 7.32 7.27
CA ASP A 119 17.91 8.67 7.81
C ASP A 119 16.56 9.02 8.46
N GLY A 120 15.61 8.09 8.46
CA GLY A 120 14.30 8.27 9.07
C GLY A 120 13.38 9.24 8.32
N ARG A 121 13.74 9.65 7.10
CA ARG A 121 12.92 10.55 6.29
C ARG A 121 11.70 9.84 5.73
N VAL A 122 10.59 10.58 5.63
CA VAL A 122 9.40 10.12 4.91
C VAL A 122 9.69 10.23 3.42
N GLU A 123 9.79 9.08 2.77
CA GLU A 123 9.98 8.96 1.31
C GLU A 123 8.66 9.19 0.58
N ALA A 124 7.56 8.66 1.10
CA ALA A 124 6.23 8.81 0.50
C ALA A 124 5.11 8.60 1.52
N THR A 125 3.95 9.20 1.25
CA THR A 125 2.69 8.82 1.88
C THR A 125 1.88 8.03 0.86
N VAL A 126 1.53 6.80 1.22
CA VAL A 126 0.94 5.84 0.30
C VAL A 126 -0.32 5.23 0.88
N GLU A 127 -1.24 4.87 0.01
CA GLU A 127 -2.38 4.04 0.37
C GLU A 127 -2.29 2.70 -0.35
N ILE A 128 -3.04 1.74 0.14
CA ILE A 128 -3.16 0.45 -0.55
C ILE A 128 -4.06 0.64 -1.75
N CYS A 129 -3.52 0.36 -2.94
CA CYS A 129 -4.29 0.45 -4.17
C CYS A 129 -5.48 -0.52 -4.09
N SER A 130 -6.68 0.03 -4.18
CA SER A 130 -7.85 -0.78 -4.48
C SER A 130 -7.70 -1.29 -5.90
N ARG A 131 -7.49 -2.60 -6.11
CA ARG A 131 -7.73 -3.17 -7.44
C ARG A 131 -9.19 -2.87 -7.77
N LYS A 132 -9.45 -1.93 -8.67
CA LYS A 132 -10.74 -1.89 -9.36
C LYS A 132 -10.84 -3.22 -10.09
N LYS A 133 -11.71 -4.09 -9.60
CA LYS A 133 -12.15 -5.28 -10.34
C LYS A 133 -12.90 -4.83 -11.58
#